data_AF-A0A1A8EMF9-F1
#
_entry.id   AF-A0A1A8EMF9-F1
#
_cell.length_a   1.000
_cell.length_b   1.000
_cell.length_c   1.000
_cell.angle_alpha   90.00
_cell.angle_beta   90.00
_cell.angle_gamma   90.00
#
_symmetry.space_group_name_H-M   'P 1'
#
loop_
_entity.id
_entity.type
_entity.pdbx_description
1 polymer ?
#
loop_
_entity_poly.entity_id
_entity_poly.type
_entity_poly.pdbx_seq_one_letter_code
_entity_poly.pdbx_strand_id
1 'polypeptide(L)'
;FVVLVGQDLTAFQMEEKILEVSQALNGVCEKTVQVTSDPLKQEASCLEEVHIPNIKPGEVLGLYIKSTYDGLHIITGTTDNSPAEKTQRIHAGDEVVQVNQQTVVGWQLKHMVNKLRAESGRIVLLLKKRPRGTSESAPAPAPLKNLRWRPPLVQVGPGQFR
;
A
#
# COMPACT_ATOMS: atom_id res chain seq x y z
N PHE A 1 71.08 9.41 -0.58
CA PHE A 1 69.84 8.83 -0.04
C PHE A 1 68.76 9.89 -0.14
N VAL A 2 68.05 9.91 -1.27
CA VAL A 2 67.07 10.95 -1.59
C VAL A 2 65.72 10.54 -1.01
N VAL A 3 65.19 11.45 -0.19
CA VAL A 3 63.83 11.60 0.32
C VAL A 3 62.75 10.85 -0.48
N LEU A 4 62.29 9.71 0.04
CA LEU A 4 60.98 9.13 -0.30
C LEU A 4 59.89 9.48 0.71
N VAL A 5 60.22 10.24 1.76
CA VAL A 5 59.31 10.53 2.88
C VAL A 5 58.28 11.63 2.54
N GLY A 6 58.49 12.40 1.46
CA GLY A 6 57.65 13.56 1.14
C GLY A 6 56.28 13.24 0.52
N GLN A 7 56.19 12.18 -0.31
CA GLN A 7 54.94 11.85 -1.01
C GLN A 7 53.97 11.03 -0.14
N ASP A 8 54.48 10.10 0.66
CA ASP A 8 53.65 9.28 1.57
C ASP A 8 53.07 10.10 2.74
N LEU A 9 53.78 11.12 3.23
CA LEU A 9 53.27 12.00 4.29
C LEU A 9 52.09 12.86 3.79
N THR A 10 52.16 13.33 2.55
CA THR A 10 51.06 14.09 1.93
C THR A 10 49.86 13.21 1.57
N ALA A 11 50.10 11.96 1.17
CA ALA A 11 49.05 10.98 0.92
C ALA A 11 48.31 10.62 2.22
N PHE A 12 49.07 10.35 3.29
CA PHE A 12 48.54 10.09 4.63
C PHE A 12 47.70 11.27 5.15
N GLN A 13 48.18 12.51 4.99
CA GLN A 13 47.42 13.71 5.38
C GLN A 13 46.15 13.91 4.55
N MET A 14 46.14 13.53 3.27
CA MET A 14 44.94 13.57 2.45
C MET A 14 43.94 12.49 2.85
N GLU A 15 44.41 11.27 3.14
CA GLU A 15 43.59 10.16 3.61
C GLU A 15 42.92 10.49 4.96
N GLU A 16 43.66 11.09 5.89
CA GLU A 16 43.14 11.56 7.18
C GLU A 16 42.02 12.59 7.00
N LYS A 17 42.20 13.58 6.11
CA LYS A 17 41.16 14.57 5.80
C LYS A 17 39.94 13.96 5.12
N ILE A 18 40.14 13.00 4.22
CA ILE A 18 39.03 12.28 3.58
C ILE A 18 38.24 11.52 4.65
N LEU A 19 38.93 10.87 5.59
CA LEU A 19 38.31 10.14 6.68
C LEU A 19 37.52 11.09 7.59
N GLU A 20 38.09 12.23 7.99
CA GLU A 20 37.40 13.26 8.79
C GLU A 20 36.12 13.76 8.11
N VAL A 21 36.20 14.11 6.82
CA VAL A 21 35.04 14.58 6.07
C VAL A 21 34.00 13.47 5.93
N SER A 22 34.42 12.22 5.68
CA SER A 22 33.51 11.07 5.58
C SER A 22 32.77 10.81 6.89
N GLN A 23 33.46 10.90 8.03
CA GLN A 23 32.86 10.72 9.35
C GLN A 23 31.89 11.86 9.69
N ALA A 24 32.26 13.10 9.35
CA ALA A 24 31.38 14.24 9.53
C ALA A 24 30.10 14.11 8.68
N LEU A 25 30.24 13.72 7.41
CA LEU A 25 29.09 13.42 6.54
C LEU A 25 28.24 12.27 7.07
N ASN A 26 28.87 11.18 7.52
CA ASN A 26 28.14 10.04 8.07
C ASN A 26 27.35 10.44 9.32
N GLY A 27 27.95 11.27 10.19
CA GLY A 27 27.28 11.83 11.36
C GLY A 27 26.14 12.79 11.00
N VAL A 28 26.26 13.56 9.91
CA VAL A 28 25.15 14.38 9.38
C VAL A 28 24.04 13.49 8.84
N CYS A 29 24.36 12.48 8.04
CA CYS A 29 23.40 11.51 7.51
C CYS A 29 22.64 10.81 8.64
N GLU A 30 23.34 10.34 9.68
CA GLU A 30 22.71 9.66 10.82
C GLU A 30 21.78 10.59 11.62
N LYS A 31 22.17 11.85 11.81
CA LYS A 31 21.31 12.87 12.42
C LYS A 31 20.09 13.18 11.53
N THR A 32 20.27 13.29 10.22
CA THR A 32 19.14 13.49 9.29
C THR A 32 18.20 12.30 9.32
N VAL A 33 18.72 11.06 9.32
CA VAL A 33 17.91 9.86 9.47
C VAL A 33 17.17 9.92 10.80
N GLN A 34 17.81 10.15 11.95
CA GLN A 34 17.11 10.24 13.23
C GLN A 34 16.05 11.35 13.31
N VAL A 35 16.31 12.52 12.73
CA VAL A 35 15.37 13.66 12.74
C VAL A 35 14.20 13.45 11.78
N THR A 36 14.43 12.77 10.65
CA THR A 36 13.39 12.49 9.64
C THR A 36 12.67 11.18 9.89
N SER A 37 13.28 10.26 10.63
CA SER A 37 12.70 9.00 11.12
C SER A 37 11.81 9.30 12.31
N ASP A 38 10.68 9.94 12.05
CA ASP A 38 9.57 9.87 12.98
C ASP A 38 9.15 8.38 13.04
N PRO A 39 9.14 7.71 14.21
CA PRO A 39 8.69 6.33 14.34
C PRO A 39 7.28 6.11 13.77
N LEU A 40 6.48 7.18 13.65
CA LEU A 40 5.15 7.19 13.03
C LEU A 40 5.18 7.39 11.50
N LYS A 41 6.31 7.84 10.92
CA LYS A 41 6.49 8.07 9.47
C LYS A 41 7.36 7.03 8.77
N GLN A 42 7.96 6.08 9.51
CA GLN A 42 8.43 4.84 8.91
C GLN A 42 7.26 3.88 8.56
N GLU A 43 6.06 4.41 8.42
CA GLU A 43 5.05 3.84 7.54
C GLU A 43 5.51 4.06 6.09
N ALA A 44 6.58 3.38 5.68
CA ALA A 44 6.83 3.20 4.26
C ALA A 44 5.54 2.64 3.69
N SER A 45 4.82 3.46 2.92
CA SER A 45 3.57 3.07 2.30
C SER A 45 3.89 1.88 1.40
N CYS A 46 3.72 0.66 1.91
CA CYS A 46 4.11 -0.52 1.19
C CYS A 46 3.13 -0.66 0.04
N LEU A 47 3.60 -0.28 -1.14
CA LEU A 47 2.89 -0.46 -2.39
C LEU A 47 3.00 -1.93 -2.75
N GLU A 48 1.86 -2.56 -2.99
CA GLU A 48 1.78 -3.96 -3.34
C GLU A 48 0.96 -4.12 -4.61
N GLU A 49 1.58 -4.71 -5.62
CA GLU A 49 0.91 -5.05 -6.87
C GLU A 49 0.20 -6.41 -6.73
N VAL A 50 -1.12 -6.40 -6.91
CA VAL A 50 -1.99 -7.58 -6.81
C VAL A 50 -2.61 -7.89 -8.16
N HIS A 51 -2.51 -9.15 -8.57
CA HIS A 51 -3.04 -9.64 -9.83
C HIS A 51 -4.28 -10.46 -9.56
N ILE A 52 -5.39 -10.10 -10.19
CA ILE A 52 -6.65 -10.85 -10.15
C ILE A 52 -6.81 -11.53 -11.52
N PRO A 53 -6.52 -12.85 -11.63
CA PRO A 53 -6.60 -13.58 -12.88
C PRO A 53 -8.03 -14.06 -13.18
N ASN A 54 -8.26 -14.43 -14.44
CA ASN A 54 -9.46 -15.13 -14.94
C ASN A 54 -10.78 -14.38 -14.72
N ILE A 55 -10.79 -13.07 -14.95
CA ILE A 55 -12.00 -12.24 -14.88
C ILE A 55 -12.82 -12.39 -16.15
N LYS A 56 -14.08 -12.82 -16.03
CA LYS A 56 -15.01 -12.83 -17.18
C LYS A 56 -15.48 -11.40 -17.50
N PRO A 57 -15.83 -11.11 -18.76
CA PRO A 57 -16.37 -9.79 -19.12
C PRO A 57 -17.62 -9.46 -18.29
N GLY A 58 -17.62 -8.32 -17.61
CA GLY A 58 -18.73 -7.87 -16.76
C GLY A 58 -18.85 -8.57 -15.40
N GLU A 59 -17.93 -9.48 -15.04
CA GLU A 59 -17.88 -10.10 -13.72
C GLU A 59 -17.47 -9.09 -12.65
N VAL A 60 -18.13 -9.15 -11.50
CA VAL A 60 -17.76 -8.31 -10.35
C VAL A 60 -16.60 -8.94 -9.60
N LEU A 61 -15.56 -8.16 -9.33
CA LEU A 61 -14.37 -8.63 -8.61
C LEU A 61 -14.65 -8.98 -7.14
N GLY A 62 -15.78 -8.51 -6.61
CA GLY A 62 -16.17 -8.68 -5.21
C GLY A 62 -15.46 -7.71 -4.27
N LEU A 63 -15.05 -6.54 -4.75
CA LEU A 63 -14.46 -5.46 -3.94
C LEU A 63 -15.53 -4.49 -3.44
N TYR A 64 -15.48 -4.15 -2.16
CA TYR A 64 -16.20 -3.01 -1.61
C TYR A 64 -15.24 -1.84 -1.51
N ILE A 65 -15.54 -0.74 -2.21
CA ILE A 65 -14.66 0.43 -2.28
C ILE A 65 -15.46 1.69 -1.93
N LYS A 66 -14.93 2.48 -1.01
CA LYS A 66 -15.43 3.81 -0.66
C LYS A 66 -14.43 4.87 -1.11
N SER A 67 -14.93 5.98 -1.65
CA SER A 67 -14.08 7.13 -1.95
C SER A 67 -14.14 8.14 -0.81
N THR A 68 -13.00 8.74 -0.47
CA THR A 68 -12.92 9.86 0.45
C THR A 68 -13.16 11.17 -0.31
N TYR A 69 -13.36 12.27 0.43
CA TYR A 69 -13.51 13.60 -0.17
C TYR A 69 -12.22 14.06 -0.84
N ASP A 70 -11.07 13.62 -0.33
CA ASP A 70 -9.74 13.94 -0.84
C ASP A 70 -9.36 13.13 -2.11
N GLY A 71 -10.31 12.36 -2.66
CA GLY A 71 -10.11 11.60 -3.89
C GLY A 71 -9.34 10.28 -3.70
N LEU A 72 -9.28 9.75 -2.49
CA LEU A 72 -8.67 8.44 -2.20
C LEU A 72 -9.73 7.33 -2.31
N HIS A 73 -9.33 6.16 -2.79
CA HIS A 73 -10.21 5.01 -2.96
C HIS A 73 -9.82 3.89 -2.00
N ILE A 74 -10.59 3.72 -0.92
CA ILE A 74 -10.29 2.77 0.16
C ILE A 74 -11.15 1.52 0.02
N ILE A 75 -10.50 0.36 0.03
CA ILE A 75 -11.14 -0.94 0.06
C ILE A 75 -11.68 -1.16 1.48
N THR A 76 -12.98 -1.38 1.61
CA THR A 76 -13.64 -1.63 2.90
C THR A 76 -13.92 -3.11 3.14
N GLY A 77 -13.75 -3.95 2.12
CA GLY A 77 -13.85 -5.40 2.24
C GLY A 77 -13.92 -6.11 0.90
N THR A 78 -14.08 -7.42 0.97
CA THR A 78 -14.20 -8.35 -0.14
C THR A 78 -15.43 -9.25 0.04
N THR A 79 -15.93 -9.83 -1.06
CA THR A 79 -17.03 -10.80 -1.02
C THR A 79 -16.47 -12.22 -0.92
N ASP A 80 -17.12 -13.08 -0.11
CA ASP A 80 -16.74 -14.48 0.04
C ASP A 80 -16.63 -15.18 -1.32
N ASN A 81 -15.55 -15.96 -1.53
CA ASN A 81 -15.27 -16.70 -2.77
C ASN A 81 -15.16 -15.86 -4.04
N SER A 82 -15.06 -14.53 -3.92
CA SER A 82 -14.86 -13.64 -5.07
C SER A 82 -13.45 -13.74 -5.66
N PRO A 83 -13.23 -13.29 -6.91
CA PRO A 83 -11.89 -13.23 -7.49
C PRO A 83 -10.91 -12.40 -6.65
N ALA A 84 -11.36 -11.29 -6.06
CA ALA A 84 -10.54 -10.48 -5.17
C ALA A 84 -10.14 -11.23 -3.90
N GLU A 85 -11.09 -11.92 -3.24
CA GLU A 85 -10.83 -12.70 -2.03
C GLU A 85 -9.85 -13.84 -2.28
N LYS A 86 -9.95 -14.53 -3.41
CA LYS A 86 -9.06 -15.64 -3.79
C LYS A 86 -7.59 -15.23 -3.87
N THR A 87 -7.29 -13.94 -4.07
CA THR A 87 -5.90 -13.47 -4.05
C THR A 87 -5.29 -13.52 -2.65
N GLN A 88 -6.09 -13.45 -1.58
CA GLN A 88 -5.67 -13.35 -0.17
C GLN A 88 -4.66 -12.21 0.11
N ARG A 89 -4.55 -11.26 -0.82
CA ARG A 89 -3.60 -10.14 -0.75
C ARG A 89 -4.30 -8.80 -0.56
N ILE A 90 -5.61 -8.74 -0.76
CA ILE A 90 -6.41 -7.51 -0.67
C ILE A 90 -7.11 -7.47 0.69
N HIS A 91 -6.93 -6.38 1.43
CA HIS A 91 -7.48 -6.24 2.78
C HIS A 91 -8.24 -4.93 2.97
N ALA A 92 -9.15 -4.91 3.94
CA ALA A 92 -9.83 -3.69 4.33
C ALA A 92 -8.84 -2.66 4.89
N GLY A 93 -8.93 -1.43 4.40
CA GLY A 93 -8.01 -0.34 4.68
C GLY A 93 -6.94 -0.14 3.60
N ASP A 94 -6.83 -1.04 2.63
CA ASP A 94 -5.94 -0.84 1.49
C ASP A 94 -6.49 0.28 0.58
N GLU A 95 -5.61 1.16 0.11
CA GLU A 95 -5.93 2.21 -0.84
C GLU A 95 -5.60 1.76 -2.26
N VAL A 96 -6.55 1.90 -3.19
CA VAL A 96 -6.31 1.64 -4.62
C VAL A 96 -5.59 2.85 -5.21
N VAL A 97 -4.34 2.65 -5.60
CA VAL A 97 -3.50 3.68 -6.23
C VAL A 97 -3.57 3.58 -7.76
N GLN A 98 -3.58 2.36 -8.29
CA GLN A 98 -3.68 2.12 -9.73
C GLN A 98 -4.56 0.93 -10.10
N VAL A 99 -5.15 1.02 -11.29
CA VAL A 99 -5.83 -0.07 -12.00
C VAL A 99 -5.20 -0.22 -13.38
N ASN A 100 -4.60 -1.37 -13.68
CA ASN A 100 -3.92 -1.64 -14.95
C ASN A 100 -2.92 -0.55 -15.37
N GLN A 101 -2.03 -0.18 -14.44
CA GLN A 101 -1.03 0.89 -14.60
C GLN A 101 -1.62 2.31 -14.78
N GLN A 102 -2.93 2.50 -14.62
CA GLN A 102 -3.56 3.82 -14.61
C GLN A 102 -3.78 4.29 -13.18
N THR A 103 -3.20 5.43 -12.82
CA THR A 103 -3.42 6.07 -11.52
C THR A 103 -4.86 6.54 -11.38
N VAL A 104 -5.49 6.14 -10.28
CA VAL A 104 -6.91 6.44 -10.01
C VAL A 104 -7.14 7.67 -9.14
N VAL A 105 -6.08 8.41 -8.80
CA VAL A 105 -6.16 9.65 -8.02
C VAL A 105 -7.05 10.66 -8.75
N GLY A 106 -8.06 11.18 -8.05
CA GLY A 106 -9.03 12.13 -8.59
C GLY A 106 -10.12 11.51 -9.47
N TRP A 107 -10.13 10.18 -9.63
CA TRP A 107 -11.22 9.51 -10.33
C TRP A 107 -12.48 9.52 -9.47
N GLN A 108 -13.64 9.64 -10.11
CA GLN A 108 -14.89 9.33 -9.43
C GLN A 108 -15.04 7.82 -9.26
N LEU A 109 -15.63 7.39 -8.13
CA LEU A 109 -15.91 5.97 -7.88
C LEU A 109 -16.61 5.28 -9.06
N LYS A 110 -17.57 5.97 -9.68
CA LYS A 110 -18.28 5.49 -10.87
C LYS A 110 -17.34 5.19 -12.03
N HIS A 111 -16.35 6.05 -12.28
CA HIS A 111 -15.39 5.86 -13.36
C HIS A 111 -14.48 4.64 -13.09
N MET A 112 -13.95 4.52 -11.86
CA MET A 112 -13.15 3.37 -11.46
C MET A 112 -13.92 2.04 -11.58
N VAL A 113 -15.16 1.99 -11.08
CA VAL A 113 -16.02 0.80 -11.17
C VAL A 113 -16.29 0.43 -12.63
N ASN A 114 -16.59 1.42 -13.48
CA ASN A 114 -16.79 1.18 -14.91
C ASN A 114 -15.53 0.64 -15.57
N LYS A 115 -14.35 1.18 -15.24
CA LYS A 115 -13.07 0.72 -15.76
C LYS A 115 -12.78 -0.73 -15.38
N LEU A 116 -12.99 -1.09 -14.11
CA LEU A 116 -12.80 -2.45 -13.60
C LEU A 116 -13.75 -3.47 -14.24
N ARG A 117 -14.98 -3.06 -14.57
CA ARG A 117 -15.98 -3.93 -15.24
C ARG A 117 -15.77 -4.09 -16.74
N ALA A 118 -15.18 -3.08 -17.37
CA ALA A 118 -14.86 -3.11 -18.80
C ALA A 118 -13.65 -4.00 -19.11
N GLU A 119 -12.77 -4.19 -18.13
CA GLU A 119 -11.61 -5.06 -18.25
C GLU A 119 -11.99 -6.55 -18.21
N SER A 120 -11.24 -7.38 -18.91
CA SER A 120 -11.41 -8.84 -18.89
C SER A 120 -10.07 -9.56 -18.86
N GLY A 121 -10.06 -10.82 -18.44
CA GLY A 121 -8.84 -11.63 -18.34
C GLY A 121 -8.07 -11.35 -17.05
N ARG A 122 -7.15 -10.38 -17.04
CA ARG A 122 -6.29 -10.06 -15.88
C ARG A 122 -6.45 -8.60 -15.49
N ILE A 123 -6.76 -8.36 -14.21
CA ILE A 123 -6.75 -7.03 -13.62
C ILE A 123 -5.57 -6.92 -12.66
N VAL A 124 -4.80 -5.84 -12.78
CA VAL A 124 -3.68 -5.53 -11.90
C VAL A 124 -4.03 -4.31 -11.07
N LEU A 125 -3.96 -4.44 -9.75
CA LEU A 125 -4.20 -3.36 -8.80
C LEU A 125 -2.88 -3.02 -8.09
N LEU A 126 -2.52 -1.75 -8.07
CA LEU A 126 -1.47 -1.26 -7.17
C LEU A 126 -2.15 -0.75 -5.91
N LEU A 127 -1.88 -1.39 -4.78
CA LEU A 127 -2.49 -1.07 -3.50
C LEU A 127 -1.47 -0.47 -2.56
N LYS A 128 -1.78 0.68 -1.97
CA LYS A 128 -1.06 1.17 -0.79
C LYS A 128 -1.63 0.45 0.43
N LYS A 129 -0.79 -0.36 1.07
CA LYS A 129 -1.17 -1.10 2.26
C LYS A 129 -1.33 -0.19 3.45
N ARG A 130 -2.28 -0.58 4.30
CA ARG A 130 -2.38 0.00 5.64
C ARG A 130 -1.06 -0.21 6.39
N PRO A 131 -0.62 0.78 7.17
CA PRO A 131 0.54 0.62 8.01
C PRO A 131 0.32 -0.49 9.03
N ARG A 132 1.31 -1.38 9.13
CA ARG A 132 1.36 -2.42 10.15
C ARG A 132 2.24 -1.88 11.26
N GLY A 133 1.65 -1.40 12.34
CA GLY A 133 2.41 -0.99 13.52
C GLY A 133 3.31 -2.13 13.98
N THR A 134 4.55 -1.81 14.33
CA THR A 134 5.52 -2.74 14.90
C THR A 134 5.03 -3.21 16.26
N SER A 135 4.23 -4.26 16.30
CA SER A 135 4.12 -5.16 17.45
C SER A 135 4.24 -6.58 16.93
N GLU A 136 5.41 -7.18 17.12
CA GLU A 136 5.59 -8.63 17.09
C GLU A 136 4.69 -9.27 18.15
N SER A 137 3.46 -9.59 17.77
CA SER A 137 2.68 -10.68 18.36
C SER A 137 1.62 -11.11 17.35
N ALA A 138 2.00 -12.09 16.54
CA ALA A 138 1.18 -12.87 15.61
C ALA A 138 0.50 -12.12 14.43
N PRO A 139 0.55 -12.68 13.20
CA PRO A 139 -0.47 -12.39 12.20
C PRO A 139 -1.76 -13.09 12.66
N ALA A 140 -2.52 -12.45 13.54
CA ALA A 140 -3.91 -12.86 13.69
C ALA A 140 -4.63 -12.43 12.41
N PRO A 141 -5.10 -13.34 11.53
CA PRO A 141 -6.09 -12.95 10.56
C PRO A 141 -7.24 -12.40 11.39
N ALA A 142 -7.55 -11.11 11.23
CA ALA A 142 -8.72 -10.55 11.90
C ALA A 142 -9.87 -11.51 11.58
N PRO A 143 -10.47 -12.22 12.56
CA PRO A 143 -11.54 -13.13 12.26
C PRO A 143 -12.76 -12.26 12.04
N LEU A 144 -12.87 -11.68 10.84
CA LEU A 144 -13.97 -10.83 10.42
C LEU A 144 -15.19 -11.69 10.05
N LYS A 145 -15.53 -12.65 10.91
CA LYS A 145 -16.81 -13.36 10.86
C LYS A 145 -17.99 -12.47 11.30
N ASN A 146 -17.70 -11.26 11.79
CA ASN A 146 -18.70 -10.33 12.34
C ASN A 146 -18.87 -8.99 11.58
N LEU A 147 -18.26 -8.84 10.39
CA LEU A 147 -18.57 -7.73 9.46
C LEU A 147 -19.19 -8.23 8.15
N ARG A 148 -19.89 -9.36 8.20
CA ARG A 148 -20.72 -9.82 7.09
C ARG A 148 -21.94 -8.91 7.01
N TRP A 149 -21.84 -7.85 6.20
CA TRP A 149 -22.97 -7.01 5.82
C TRP A 149 -24.16 -7.91 5.47
N ARG A 150 -25.21 -7.90 6.28
CA ARG A 150 -26.51 -8.46 5.91
C ARG A 150 -27.36 -7.29 5.47
N PRO A 151 -27.83 -7.23 4.22
CA PRO A 151 -28.81 -6.21 3.86
C PRO A 151 -30.00 -6.33 4.82
N PRO A 152 -30.59 -5.22 5.27
CA PRO A 152 -31.80 -5.28 6.09
C PRO A 152 -32.85 -6.10 5.33
N LEU A 153 -33.38 -7.15 5.97
CA LEU A 153 -34.56 -7.83 5.46
C LEU A 153 -35.67 -6.79 5.48
N VAL A 154 -36.00 -6.25 4.31
CA VAL A 154 -37.25 -5.51 4.11
C VAL A 154 -38.37 -6.48 4.47
N GLN A 155 -38.90 -6.35 5.68
CA GLN A 155 -40.16 -6.96 6.04
C GLN A 155 -41.22 -6.19 5.26
N VAL A 156 -41.58 -6.68 4.08
CA VAL A 156 -42.90 -6.40 3.52
C VAL A 156 -43.88 -7.01 4.52
N GLY A 157 -44.41 -6.18 5.42
CA GLY A 157 -45.56 -6.56 6.22
C GLY A 157 -46.69 -7.00 5.29
N PRO A 158 -47.45 -8.04 5.63
CA PRO A 158 -48.60 -8.42 4.81
C PRO A 158 -49.57 -7.24 4.80
N GLY A 159 -49.66 -6.60 3.64
CA GLY A 159 -50.72 -5.65 3.34
C GLY A 159 -52.04 -6.37 3.57
N GLN A 160 -52.76 -5.89 4.57
CA GLN A 160 -54.11 -6.30 4.91
C GLN A 160 -55.02 -5.84 3.77
N PHE A 161 -55.13 -6.66 2.72
CA PHE A 161 -56.25 -6.60 1.79
C PHE A 161 -57.40 -7.41 2.36
N ARG A 162 -58.19 -6.78 3.25
CA ARG A 162 -59.65 -6.79 3.20
C ARG A 162 -60.25 -5.86 4.25
#